data_AF-A0A965NR60-F1
#
_entry.id   AF-A0A965NR60-F1
#
_cell.length_a   1.000
_cell.length_b   1.000
_cell.length_c   1.000
_cell.angle_alpha   90.00
_cell.angle_beta   90.00
_cell.angle_gamma   90.00
#
_symmetry.space_group_name_H-M   'P 1'
#
loop_
_entity.id
_entity.type
_entity.pdbx_description
1 polymer ?
#
loop_
_entity_poly.entity_id
_entity_poly.type
_entity_poly.pdbx_seq_one_letter_code
_entity_poly.pdbx_strand_id
1 'polypeptide(L)' 'MSATNESTELDRYQSLDEAWREIGLAAPARHALVDDGLFELADLRKVSLAALKELPGMNANAIRVLTIEMKKADLSFRK' A
#
# COMPACT_ATOMS: atom_id res chain seq x y z
N MET A 1 29.65 0.31 11.86
CA MET A 1 28.85 -0.94 11.77
C MET A 1 27.39 -0.53 11.70
N SER A 2 26.80 -0.47 10.50
CA SER A 2 25.35 -0.16 10.34
C SER A 2 24.70 -0.90 9.15
N ALA A 3 25.26 -2.03 8.70
CA ALA A 3 24.72 -2.75 7.54
C ALA A 3 23.60 -3.76 7.89
N THR A 4 23.32 -4.00 9.17
CA THR A 4 22.43 -5.10 9.59
C THR A 4 20.96 -4.69 9.67
N ASN A 5 20.65 -3.40 9.88
CA ASN A 5 19.27 -2.92 10.04
C ASN A 5 18.57 -2.66 8.70
N GLU A 6 19.25 -2.01 7.75
CA GLU A 6 18.67 -1.65 6.45
C GLU A 6 18.27 -2.89 5.63
N SER A 7 19.06 -3.96 5.70
CA SER A 7 18.74 -5.24 5.06
C SER A 7 17.44 -5.84 5.62
N THR A 8 17.24 -5.79 6.94
CA THR A 8 16.05 -6.36 7.57
C THR A 8 14.76 -5.58 7.26
N GLU A 9 14.85 -4.26 7.12
CA GLU A 9 13.70 -3.43 6.75
C GLU A 9 13.31 -3.61 5.29
N LEU A 10 14.30 -3.68 4.40
CA LEU A 10 14.07 -4.00 2.98
C LEU A 10 13.44 -5.38 2.81
N ASP A 11 13.93 -6.38 3.54
CA ASP A 11 13.37 -7.74 3.52
C ASP A 11 11.94 -7.77 4.08
N ARG A 12 11.65 -6.96 5.11
CA ARG A 12 10.30 -6.79 5.66
C ARG A 12 9.33 -6.26 4.60
N TYR A 13 9.65 -5.15 3.93
CA TYR A 13 8.76 -4.60 2.91
C TYR A 13 8.61 -5.54 1.71
N GLN A 14 9.70 -6.11 1.21
CA GLN A 14 9.67 -7.05 0.09
C GLN A 14 8.84 -8.31 0.36
N SER A 15 8.66 -8.71 1.62
CA SER A 15 7.81 -9.86 1.96
C SER A 15 6.33 -9.49 2.12
N LEU A 16 6.03 -8.21 2.37
CA LEU A 16 4.69 -7.73 2.76
C LEU A 16 4.00 -6.88 1.68
N ASP A 17 4.74 -6.38 0.70
CA ASP A 17 4.24 -5.42 -0.31
C ASP A 17 4.01 -6.03 -1.70
N GLU A 18 4.02 -7.36 -1.82
CA GLU A 18 3.89 -8.07 -3.10
C GLU A 18 2.62 -7.67 -3.88
N ALA A 19 1.45 -7.72 -3.25
CA ALA A 19 0.18 -7.32 -3.86
C ALA A 19 0.22 -5.88 -4.42
N TRP A 20 0.96 -4.99 -3.75
CA TRP A 20 1.11 -3.60 -4.16
C TRP A 20 2.10 -3.42 -5.31
N ARG A 21 3.15 -4.26 -5.38
CA ARG A 21 4.11 -4.28 -6.49
C ARG A 21 3.44 -4.76 -7.78
N GLU A 22 2.64 -5.82 -7.69
CA GLU A 22 1.96 -6.41 -8.85
C GLU A 22 1.05 -5.41 -9.58
N ILE A 23 0.37 -4.53 -8.84
CA ILE A 23 -0.49 -3.49 -9.40
C ILE A 23 0.27 -2.20 -9.77
N GLY A 24 1.60 -2.19 -9.61
CA GLY A 24 2.48 -1.11 -10.06
C GLY A 24 2.54 0.11 -9.13
N LEU A 25 2.29 -0.04 -7.83
CA LEU A 25 2.50 1.05 -6.87
C LEU A 25 3.99 1.34 -6.65
N ALA A 26 4.33 2.62 -6.54
CA ALA A 26 5.69 3.06 -6.22
C ALA A 26 6.04 2.78 -4.76
N ALA A 27 7.33 2.51 -4.48
CA ALA A 27 7.80 2.08 -3.16
C ALA A 27 7.29 2.94 -1.98
N PRO A 28 7.27 4.30 -2.04
CA PRO A 28 6.75 5.10 -0.95
C PRO A 28 5.29 4.79 -0.58
N ALA A 29 4.42 4.61 -1.57
CA ALA A 29 3.01 4.28 -1.32
C ALA A 29 2.87 2.86 -0.76
N ARG A 30 3.67 1.92 -1.26
CA ARG A 30 3.65 0.53 -0.76
C ARG A 30 4.10 0.45 0.70
N HIS A 31 5.17 1.15 1.05
CA HIS A 31 5.68 1.18 2.42
C HIS A 31 4.64 1.79 3.36
N ALA A 32 3.99 2.90 2.97
CA ALA A 32 2.94 3.52 3.78
C ALA A 32 1.75 2.59 4.02
N LEU A 33 1.35 1.78 3.03
CA LEU A 33 0.31 0.75 3.19
C LEU A 33 0.76 -0.34 4.18
N VAL A 34 1.98 -0.86 4.03
CA VAL A 34 2.55 -1.88 4.92
C VAL A 34 2.69 -1.38 6.36
N ASP A 35 3.10 -0.13 6.55
CA ASP A 35 3.22 0.50 7.87
C ASP A 35 1.86 0.71 8.54
N ASP A 36 0.79 0.92 7.75
CA ASP A 36 -0.60 1.00 8.23
C ASP A 36 -1.27 -0.38 8.37
N GLY A 37 -0.53 -1.47 8.12
CA GLY A 37 -1.02 -2.85 8.24
C GLY A 37 -1.98 -3.27 7.11
N LEU A 38 -1.86 -2.64 5.94
CA LEU A 38 -2.63 -2.91 4.74
C LEU A 38 -1.74 -3.72 3.77
N PHE A 39 -1.99 -5.01 3.65
CA PHE A 39 -1.13 -5.94 2.89
C PHE A 39 -1.77 -6.39 1.57
N GLU A 40 -3.09 -6.24 1.43
CA GLU A 40 -3.85 -6.59 0.23
C GLU A 40 -5.07 -5.68 0.00
N LEU A 41 -5.69 -5.76 -1.19
CA LEU A 41 -6.85 -4.93 -1.54
C LEU A 41 -8.01 -5.09 -0.54
N ALA A 42 -8.22 -6.28 0.03
CA ALA A 42 -9.29 -6.52 0.99
C ALA A 42 -9.13 -5.72 2.29
N ASP A 43 -7.90 -5.40 2.70
CA ASP A 43 -7.63 -4.56 3.86
C ASP A 43 -8.13 -3.12 3.67
N LEU A 44 -8.19 -2.64 2.42
CA LEU A 44 -8.65 -1.29 2.11
C LEU A 44 -10.13 -1.05 2.45
N ARG A 45 -10.90 -2.13 2.71
CA ARG A 45 -12.27 -2.03 3.25
C ARG A 45 -12.32 -1.46 4.66
N LYS A 46 -11.20 -1.46 5.39
CA LYS A 46 -11.07 -0.96 6.77
C LYS A 46 -10.80 0.55 6.82
N VAL A 47 -10.29 1.14 5.73
CA VAL A 47 -9.87 2.54 5.64
C VAL A 47 -10.74 3.34 4.67
N SER A 48 -10.92 4.63 4.96
CA SER A 48 -11.65 5.53 4.05
C SER A 48 -10.73 6.04 2.96
N LEU A 49 -11.29 6.43 1.82
CA LEU A 49 -10.52 7.05 0.73
C LEU A 49 -9.85 8.36 1.18
N ALA A 50 -10.45 9.08 2.13
CA ALA A 50 -9.86 10.28 2.70
C ALA A 50 -8.61 9.96 3.52
N ALA A 51 -8.68 8.98 4.43
CA ALA A 51 -7.53 8.57 5.23
C ALA A 51 -6.38 8.06 4.35
N LEU A 52 -6.72 7.30 3.31
CA LEU A 52 -5.73 6.78 2.35
C LEU A 52 -4.95 7.91 1.66
N LYS A 53 -5.62 9.01 1.27
CA LYS A 53 -4.98 10.17 0.63
C LYS A 53 -3.98 10.91 1.51
N GLU A 54 -4.11 10.79 2.83
CA GLU A 54 -3.19 11.40 3.79
C GLU A 54 -1.92 10.56 4.01
N LEU A 55 -1.87 9.32 3.48
CA LEU A 55 -0.69 8.48 3.61
C LEU A 55 0.50 9.03 2.80
N PRO A 56 1.73 8.97 3.34
CA PRO A 56 2.93 9.35 2.62
C PRO A 56 3.07 8.62 1.27
N GLY A 57 3.45 9.36 0.22
CA GLY A 57 3.60 8.79 -1.12
C GLY A 57 2.29 8.47 -1.85
N MET A 58 1.13 8.66 -1.21
CA MET A 58 -0.18 8.42 -1.80
C MET A 58 -0.63 9.56 -2.71
N ASN A 59 0.03 9.68 -3.86
CA ASN A 59 -0.30 10.69 -4.86
C ASN A 59 -1.55 10.31 -5.69
N ALA A 60 -1.96 11.22 -6.57
CA ALA A 60 -3.12 11.02 -7.45
C ALA A 60 -3.03 9.73 -8.30
N ASN A 61 -1.83 9.32 -8.71
CA ASN A 61 -1.64 8.09 -9.48
C ASN A 61 -1.85 6.85 -8.60
N ALA A 62 -1.31 6.82 -7.39
CA ALA A 62 -1.50 5.72 -6.45
C ALA A 62 -2.99 5.53 -6.10
N ILE A 63 -3.69 6.64 -5.78
CA ILE A 63 -5.14 6.62 -5.54
C ILE A 63 -5.91 6.10 -6.75
N ARG A 64 -5.55 6.53 -7.96
CA ARG A 64 -6.19 6.07 -9.19
C ARG A 64 -6.03 4.56 -9.38
N VAL A 65 -4.82 4.04 -9.20
CA VAL A 65 -4.54 2.59 -9.30
C VAL A 65 -5.38 1.82 -8.29
N LEU A 66 -5.31 2.19 -7.01
CA LEU A 66 -6.06 1.52 -5.93
C LEU A 66 -7.57 1.54 -6.19
N THR A 67 -8.12 2.65 -6.66
CA THR A 67 -9.56 2.75 -6.99
C THR A 67 -9.95 1.82 -8.13
N ILE A 68 -9.12 1.72 -9.18
CA ILE A 68 -9.37 0.83 -10.32
C ILE A 68 -9.33 -0.64 -9.87
N GLU A 69 -8.31 -1.03 -9.10
CA GLU A 69 -8.14 -2.41 -8.65
C GLU A 69 -9.23 -2.83 -7.65
N MET A 70 -9.60 -1.94 -6.71
CA MET A 70 -10.75 -2.17 -5.83
C MET A 70 -12.03 -2.43 -6.65
N LYS A 71 -12.29 -1.63 -7.68
CA LYS A 71 -13.47 -1.82 -8.54
C LYS A 71 -13.41 -3.13 -9.32
N LYS A 72 -12.24 -3.51 -9.87
CA LYS A 72 -12.08 -4.80 -10.59
C LYS A 72 -12.34 -5.99 -9.67
N ALA A 73 -11.98 -5.87 -8.39
CA ALA A 73 -12.19 -6.89 -7.36
C ALA A 73 -13.60 -6.85 -6.73
N ASP A 74 -14.50 -5.98 -7.20
CA ASP A 74 -15.82 -5.72 -6.59
C ASP A 74 -15.74 -5.32 -5.09
N LEU A 75 -14.71 -4.55 -4.76
CA LEU A 75 -14.46 -4.01 -3.43
C LEU A 75 -14.73 -2.51 -3.38
N SER A 76 -15.00 -2.02 -2.17
CA SER A 76 -15.14 -0.59 -1.89
C SER A 76 -14.41 -0.20 -0.61
N PHE A 77 -13.88 1.03 -0.58
CA PHE A 77 -13.32 1.62 0.62
C PHE A 77 -14.38 1.73 1.72
N ARG A 78 -13.93 1.89 2.96
CA ARG A 78 -14.83 2.24 4.06
C ARG A 78 -15.56 3.54 3.74
N LYS A 79 -16.88 3.55 3.98
CA LYS A 79 -17.74 4.73 3.87
C LYS A 79 -17.42 5.76 4.94
#